data_AF-A0A933GXQ1-F1
#
_entry.id   AF-A0A933GXQ1-F1
#
_cell.length_a   1.000
_cell.length_b   1.000
_cell.length_c   1.000
_cell.angle_alpha   90.00
_cell.angle_beta   90.00
_cell.angle_gamma   90.00
#
_symmetry.space_group_name_H-M   'P 1'
#
loop_
_entity.id
_entity.type
_entity.pdbx_description
1 polymer ?
#
loop_
_entity_poly.entity_id
_entity_poly.type
_entity_poly.pdbx_seq_one_letter_code
_entity_poly.pdbx_strand_id
1 'polypeptide(L)'
;MERPTLLASIAQFFTENKEVTIGARHPVFESWIAQNLAREEKIVARCYSKDETLVATTEKVLLLKKGSAKAAVSSTGRGAAVGGAVGGLAGMMIGAVLDHTVGAQGVIAKTVDYYNLTSVDCTKGMLFGHMEFTFPGASEIRRGGFSDNAASENVFQFAGDLYDFMVQVTNEIRRRMKLARQPQTVVVQASPGPVAPPDFPGQIRKLAELRDVGILTEEEFQTKKKELLAKM
;
A
#
# COMPACT_ATOMS: atom_id res chain seq x y z
N MET A 1 -26.53 15.26 12.84
CA MET A 1 -26.48 13.99 13.61
C MET A 1 -26.32 12.82 12.62
N GLU A 2 -25.33 12.86 11.71
CA GLU A 2 -25.21 11.93 10.55
C GLU A 2 -23.80 11.32 10.36
N ARG A 3 -22.91 11.40 11.36
CA ARG A 3 -21.54 10.85 11.25
C ARG A 3 -21.44 9.31 11.31
N PRO A 4 -22.27 8.57 12.07
CA PRO A 4 -22.11 7.11 12.18
C PRO A 4 -22.37 6.36 10.86
N THR A 5 -23.36 6.82 10.08
CA THR A 5 -23.76 6.21 8.80
C THR A 5 -22.72 6.41 7.71
N LEU A 6 -22.08 7.59 7.67
CA LEU A 6 -20.99 7.86 6.74
C LEU A 6 -19.79 6.93 7.01
N LEU A 7 -19.42 6.77 8.29
CA LEU A 7 -18.28 5.94 8.70
C LEU A 7 -18.51 4.45 8.42
N ALA A 8 -19.70 3.92 8.67
CA ALA A 8 -20.02 2.52 8.33
C ALA A 8 -19.97 2.27 6.81
N SER A 9 -20.43 3.25 6.02
CA SER A 9 -20.40 3.17 4.56
C SER A 9 -18.97 3.13 4.02
N ILE A 10 -18.05 3.91 4.59
CA ILE A 10 -16.64 3.96 4.14
C ILE A 10 -15.88 2.66 4.42
N ALA A 11 -16.07 2.05 5.60
CA ALA A 11 -15.46 0.76 5.91
C ALA A 11 -15.94 -0.33 4.93
N GLN A 12 -17.21 -0.25 4.53
CA GLN A 12 -17.78 -1.11 3.50
C GLN A 12 -17.19 -0.83 2.11
N PHE A 13 -16.98 0.44 1.73
CA PHE A 13 -16.30 0.80 0.48
C PHE A 13 -14.89 0.20 0.40
N PHE A 14 -14.11 0.23 1.47
CA PHE A 14 -12.77 -0.39 1.49
C PHE A 14 -12.83 -1.91 1.35
N THR A 15 -13.81 -2.57 1.98
CA THR A 15 -14.00 -4.02 1.89
C THR A 15 -14.34 -4.45 0.45
N GLU A 16 -15.08 -3.63 -0.27
CA GLU A 16 -15.43 -3.84 -1.69
C GLU A 16 -14.31 -3.40 -2.66
N ASN A 17 -13.15 -2.97 -2.12
CA ASN A 17 -12.07 -2.31 -2.88
C ASN A 17 -12.61 -1.17 -3.77
N LYS A 18 -13.62 -0.45 -3.34
CA LYS A 18 -14.09 0.73 -4.04
C LYS A 18 -13.19 1.91 -3.68
N GLU A 19 -12.92 2.75 -4.68
CA GLU A 19 -12.11 3.94 -4.48
C GLU A 19 -12.86 4.95 -3.62
N VAL A 20 -12.21 5.44 -2.57
CA VAL A 20 -12.74 6.53 -1.73
C VAL A 20 -11.96 7.81 -2.00
N THR A 21 -12.65 8.89 -2.34
CA THR A 21 -12.04 10.21 -2.59
C THR A 21 -12.49 11.22 -1.54
N ILE A 22 -11.54 11.99 -0.99
CA ILE A 22 -11.79 13.14 -0.10
C ILE A 22 -11.10 14.39 -0.60
N GLY A 23 -11.80 15.51 -0.51
CA GLY A 23 -11.30 16.82 -0.91
C GLY A 23 -11.50 17.08 -2.40
N ALA A 24 -11.26 18.33 -2.80
CA ALA A 24 -11.36 18.72 -4.20
C ALA A 24 -10.16 18.20 -4.99
N ARG A 25 -10.42 17.54 -6.12
CA ARG A 25 -9.36 17.03 -6.99
C ARG A 25 -8.48 18.17 -7.50
N HIS A 26 -7.17 18.00 -7.35
CA HIS A 26 -6.21 18.97 -7.86
C HIS A 26 -5.74 18.56 -9.26
N PRO A 27 -5.99 19.38 -10.32
CA PRO A 27 -5.71 18.98 -11.70
C PRO A 27 -4.26 18.54 -11.97
N VAL A 28 -3.30 19.18 -11.29
CA VAL A 28 -1.87 18.82 -11.44
C VAL A 28 -1.58 17.44 -10.84
N PHE A 29 -2.15 17.13 -9.66
CA PHE A 29 -1.93 15.83 -9.05
C PHE A 29 -2.67 14.73 -9.81
N GLU A 30 -3.86 15.01 -10.32
CA GLU A 30 -4.58 14.09 -11.20
C GLU A 30 -3.82 13.77 -12.49
N SER A 31 -3.25 14.80 -13.12
CA SER A 31 -2.41 14.64 -14.31
C SER A 31 -1.19 13.78 -14.00
N TRP A 32 -0.53 14.05 -12.87
CA TRP A 32 0.62 13.26 -12.43
C TRP A 32 0.24 11.80 -12.16
N ILE A 33 -0.85 11.55 -11.42
CA ILE A 33 -1.33 10.19 -11.10
C ILE A 33 -1.65 9.44 -12.39
N ALA A 34 -2.35 10.06 -13.34
CA ALA A 34 -2.71 9.43 -14.61
C ALA A 34 -1.49 9.07 -15.48
N GLN A 35 -0.39 9.81 -15.36
CA GLN A 35 0.85 9.57 -16.12
C GLN A 35 1.79 8.56 -15.46
N ASN A 36 1.84 8.53 -14.12
CA ASN A 36 2.87 7.80 -13.38
C ASN A 36 2.34 6.53 -12.70
N LEU A 37 1.03 6.40 -12.52
CA LEU A 37 0.44 5.19 -11.97
C LEU A 37 0.27 4.14 -13.08
N ALA A 38 0.68 2.90 -12.81
CA ALA A 38 0.48 1.81 -13.75
C ALA A 38 -1.02 1.61 -14.02
N ARG A 39 -1.39 1.30 -15.26
CA ARG A 39 -2.80 1.15 -15.66
C ARG A 39 -3.56 0.09 -14.86
N GLU A 40 -2.85 -0.92 -14.36
CA GLU A 40 -3.40 -2.05 -13.60
C GLU A 40 -3.46 -1.78 -12.09
N GLU A 41 -2.80 -0.72 -11.63
CA GLU A 41 -2.71 -0.42 -10.21
C GLU A 41 -4.00 0.26 -9.72
N LYS A 42 -4.71 -0.42 -8.83
CA LYS A 42 -6.02 0.01 -8.36
C LYS A 42 -5.88 0.97 -7.18
N ILE A 43 -6.53 2.12 -7.29
CA ILE A 43 -6.56 3.13 -6.22
C ILE A 43 -7.69 2.79 -5.26
N VAL A 44 -7.40 2.84 -3.97
CA VAL A 44 -8.34 2.51 -2.89
C VAL A 44 -8.71 3.75 -2.09
N ALA A 45 -7.79 4.71 -1.94
CA ALA A 45 -8.07 6.00 -1.33
C ALA A 45 -7.33 7.13 -2.04
N ARG A 46 -8.00 8.28 -2.19
CA ARG A 46 -7.42 9.56 -2.56
C ARG A 46 -7.83 10.61 -1.53
N CYS A 47 -6.86 11.29 -0.94
CA CYS A 47 -7.13 12.39 -0.02
C CYS A 47 -6.39 13.63 -0.52
N TYR A 48 -7.14 14.64 -0.93
CA TYR A 48 -6.61 15.93 -1.37
C TYR A 48 -6.61 16.92 -0.22
N SER A 49 -5.47 17.58 -0.06
CA SER A 49 -5.29 18.80 0.74
C SER A 49 -4.89 19.94 -0.20
N LYS A 50 -4.74 21.15 0.33
CA LYS A 50 -4.47 22.35 -0.47
C LYS A 50 -3.19 22.23 -1.32
N ASP A 51 -2.12 21.72 -0.72
CA ASP A 51 -0.79 21.65 -1.34
C ASP A 51 -0.23 20.21 -1.38
N GLU A 52 -1.02 19.22 -0.97
CA GLU A 52 -0.60 17.83 -0.82
C GLU A 52 -1.72 16.88 -1.25
N THR A 53 -1.36 15.67 -1.68
CA THR A 53 -2.31 14.59 -1.96
C THR A 53 -1.73 13.25 -1.53
N LEU A 54 -2.51 12.52 -0.75
CA LEU A 54 -2.25 11.14 -0.40
C LEU A 54 -3.02 10.23 -1.36
N VAL A 55 -2.33 9.27 -1.95
CA VAL A 55 -2.94 8.21 -2.76
C VAL A 55 -2.54 6.87 -2.18
N ALA A 56 -3.51 6.08 -1.73
CA ALA A 56 -3.28 4.69 -1.35
C ALA A 56 -3.77 3.80 -2.49
N THR A 57 -2.92 2.87 -2.93
CA THR A 57 -3.21 1.90 -3.97
C THR A 57 -3.28 0.49 -3.39
N THR A 58 -3.39 -0.53 -4.23
CA THR A 58 -3.31 -1.91 -3.76
C THR A 58 -1.93 -2.32 -3.29
N GLU A 59 -0.87 -1.68 -3.78
CA GLU A 59 0.52 -2.09 -3.57
C GLU A 59 1.36 -1.10 -2.75
N LYS A 60 1.02 0.19 -2.81
CA LYS A 60 1.83 1.25 -2.21
C LYS A 60 1.02 2.47 -1.80
N VAL A 61 1.71 3.38 -1.11
CA VAL A 61 1.20 4.71 -0.77
C VAL A 61 2.05 5.76 -1.47
N LEU A 62 1.40 6.77 -2.03
CA LEU A 62 2.03 7.93 -2.64
C LEU A 62 1.66 9.19 -1.85
N LEU A 63 2.68 9.98 -1.52
CA LEU A 63 2.58 11.31 -0.95
C LEU A 63 3.04 12.31 -2.02
N LEU A 64 2.11 13.07 -2.56
CA LEU A 64 2.36 14.09 -3.57
C LEU A 64 2.32 15.45 -2.89
N LYS A 65 3.37 16.26 -3.05
CA LYS A 65 3.39 17.65 -2.57
C LYS A 65 3.65 18.60 -3.73
N LYS A 66 3.12 19.81 -3.64
CA LYS A 66 3.46 20.88 -4.56
C LYS A 66 4.91 21.31 -4.28
N GLY A 67 5.78 21.10 -5.25
CA GLY A 67 7.16 21.57 -5.21
C GLY A 67 7.21 23.09 -5.21
N SER A 68 8.03 23.66 -4.33
CA SER A 68 8.42 25.06 -4.44
C SER A 68 9.47 25.19 -5.55
N ALA A 69 9.44 26.29 -6.32
CA ALA A 69 10.42 26.55 -7.38
C ALA A 69 11.90 26.53 -6.90
N LYS A 70 12.15 26.58 -5.58
CA LYS A 70 13.47 26.45 -4.96
C LYS A 70 13.98 25.00 -4.85
N ALA A 71 13.10 24.00 -4.86
CA ALA A 71 13.49 22.59 -4.73
C ALA A 71 14.12 22.00 -6.01
N ALA A 72 13.91 22.65 -7.17
CA ALA A 72 14.52 22.24 -8.44
C ALA A 72 16.05 22.46 -8.50
N VAL A 73 16.63 23.19 -7.53
CA VAL A 73 18.06 23.54 -7.49
C VAL A 73 18.86 22.70 -6.47
N SER A 74 18.22 21.98 -5.55
CA SER A 74 18.93 21.26 -4.47
C SER A 74 19.18 19.77 -4.72
N SER A 75 18.64 19.17 -5.80
CA SER A 75 18.98 17.79 -6.18
C SER A 75 20.22 17.68 -7.08
N THR A 76 20.85 18.80 -7.46
CA THR A 76 22.21 18.79 -8.05
C THR A 76 23.27 18.65 -6.94
N GLY A 77 23.21 17.53 -6.22
CA GLY A 77 24.32 17.06 -5.40
C GLY A 77 25.47 16.64 -6.31
N ARG A 78 26.62 17.31 -6.14
CA ARG A 78 27.97 16.94 -6.60
C ARG A 78 28.09 15.55 -7.25
N GLY A 79 28.27 15.52 -8.57
CA GLY A 79 28.76 14.32 -9.25
C GLY A 79 28.45 14.31 -10.75
N ALA A 80 29.44 14.65 -11.56
CA ALA A 80 29.57 14.36 -12.99
C ALA A 80 28.49 14.93 -13.94
N ALA A 81 28.92 15.95 -14.70
CA ALA A 81 28.31 16.33 -15.96
C ALA A 81 28.40 15.19 -16.98
N VAL A 82 27.25 14.68 -17.44
CA VAL A 82 27.00 14.11 -18.79
C VAL A 82 25.47 14.27 -18.96
N GLY A 83 24.89 15.05 -19.88
CA GLY A 83 25.18 15.10 -21.30
C GLY A 83 24.22 14.19 -22.07
N GLY A 84 22.93 14.55 -22.15
CA GLY A 84 22.03 14.11 -23.22
C GLY A 84 21.00 13.01 -22.92
N ALA A 85 19.95 13.06 -23.76
CA ALA A 85 18.93 12.05 -24.07
C ALA A 85 17.66 11.96 -23.20
N VAL A 86 16.62 12.59 -23.76
CA VAL A 86 15.20 12.27 -23.66
C VAL A 86 14.96 10.79 -23.99
N GLY A 87 14.23 10.06 -23.15
CA GLY A 87 13.81 8.69 -23.43
C GLY A 87 13.15 8.03 -22.23
N GLY A 88 11.92 7.55 -22.40
CA GLY A 88 11.09 7.01 -21.32
C GLY A 88 11.67 5.80 -20.61
N LEU A 89 11.19 5.54 -19.39
CA LEU A 89 11.39 4.29 -18.68
C LEU A 89 10.05 3.76 -18.17
N ALA A 90 9.50 2.86 -18.97
CA ALA A 90 8.66 1.79 -18.48
C ALA A 90 9.58 0.67 -17.96
N GLY A 91 9.33 0.18 -16.75
CA GLY A 91 9.85 -1.10 -16.28
C GLY A 91 10.89 -1.04 -15.16
N MET A 92 10.57 -1.75 -14.08
CA MET A 92 11.45 -2.32 -13.06
C MET A 92 12.14 -1.37 -12.07
N MET A 93 11.62 -1.34 -10.83
CA MET A 93 12.41 -1.65 -9.64
C MET A 93 11.48 -2.29 -8.58
N ILE A 94 11.60 -3.60 -8.39
CA ILE A 94 11.24 -4.25 -7.12
C ILE A 94 12.47 -4.04 -6.23
N GLY A 95 12.31 -3.30 -5.13
CA GLY A 95 13.35 -3.11 -4.12
C GLY A 95 14.22 -1.87 -4.32
N ALA A 96 13.66 -0.69 -4.12
CA ALA A 96 14.37 0.49 -3.63
C ALA A 96 13.33 1.53 -3.20
N VAL A 97 13.53 2.16 -2.04
CA VAL A 97 12.87 3.43 -1.70
C VAL A 97 13.29 4.43 -2.77
N LEU A 98 12.46 4.64 -3.80
CA LEU A 98 12.76 5.56 -4.89
C LEU A 98 12.43 6.99 -4.47
N ASP A 99 13.52 7.70 -4.17
CA ASP A 99 13.95 9.02 -4.63
C ASP A 99 12.87 10.04 -5.07
N HIS A 100 13.10 11.30 -4.70
CA HIS A 100 12.23 12.43 -4.97
C HIS A 100 12.16 12.74 -6.47
N THR A 101 11.24 12.11 -7.20
CA THR A 101 11.00 12.51 -8.58
C THR A 101 10.27 13.84 -8.59
N VAL A 102 11.00 14.94 -8.82
CA VAL A 102 10.40 16.20 -9.26
C VAL A 102 9.88 15.94 -10.68
N GLY A 103 8.62 15.54 -10.77
CA GLY A 103 7.96 15.35 -12.07
C GLY A 103 7.91 16.67 -12.84
N ALA A 104 7.73 16.59 -14.17
CA ALA A 104 7.71 17.71 -15.12
C ALA A 104 6.61 18.79 -14.89
N GLN A 105 6.00 18.83 -13.70
CA GLN A 105 4.91 19.70 -13.29
C GLN A 105 5.14 20.33 -11.90
N GLY A 106 6.35 20.24 -11.36
CA GLY A 106 6.66 20.77 -10.02
C GLY A 106 5.95 19.99 -8.91
N VAL A 107 5.71 18.69 -9.11
CA VAL A 107 5.18 17.79 -8.08
C VAL A 107 6.33 17.00 -7.50
N ILE A 108 6.45 17.00 -6.17
CA ILE A 108 7.36 16.12 -5.43
C ILE A 108 6.54 14.90 -5.05
N ALA A 109 6.89 13.75 -5.62
CA ALA A 109 6.23 12.48 -5.31
C ALA A 109 7.14 11.60 -4.45
N LYS A 110 6.62 11.13 -3.32
CA LYS A 110 7.24 10.09 -2.51
C LYS A 110 6.38 8.85 -2.55
N THR A 111 6.97 7.72 -2.93
CA THR A 111 6.26 6.44 -3.05
C THR A 111 6.87 5.46 -2.06
N VAL A 112 6.01 4.79 -1.28
CA VAL A 112 6.43 3.81 -0.28
C VAL A 112 5.56 2.57 -0.41
N ASP A 113 6.19 1.45 -0.74
CA ASP A 113 5.52 0.15 -0.81
C ASP A 113 5.07 -0.29 0.59
N TYR A 114 3.94 -1.01 0.65
CA TYR A 114 3.41 -1.51 1.93
C TYR A 114 4.40 -2.42 2.68
N TYR A 115 5.28 -3.10 1.96
CA TYR A 115 6.34 -3.92 2.54
C TYR A 115 7.36 -3.08 3.33
N ASN A 116 7.71 -1.89 2.81
CA ASN A 116 8.72 -1.01 3.38
C ASN A 116 8.17 -0.07 4.47
N LEU A 117 6.86 0.17 4.50
CA LEU A 117 6.21 0.89 5.60
C LEU A 117 6.40 0.10 6.88
N THR A 118 6.93 0.72 7.93
CA THR A 118 7.10 0.19 9.30
C THR A 118 5.84 0.39 10.13
N SER A 119 5.36 1.63 10.21
CA SER A 119 4.09 2.02 10.84
C SER A 119 3.40 3.13 10.04
N VAL A 120 2.11 3.30 10.30
CA VAL A 120 1.33 4.48 9.90
C VAL A 120 0.48 4.88 11.09
N ASP A 121 0.53 6.16 11.43
CA ASP A 121 -0.12 6.71 12.62
C ASP A 121 -0.92 7.96 12.26
N CYS A 122 -2.04 8.15 12.94
CA CYS A 122 -2.96 9.25 12.68
C CYS A 122 -3.22 9.98 14.00
N THR A 123 -2.88 11.26 14.04
CA THR A 123 -2.96 12.09 15.24
C THR A 123 -3.92 13.24 15.02
N LYS A 124 -4.81 13.45 15.99
CA LYS A 124 -5.74 14.59 15.99
C LYS A 124 -5.12 15.78 16.72
N GLY A 125 -4.95 16.89 16.03
CA GLY A 125 -4.70 18.19 16.65
C GLY A 125 -5.97 19.01 16.79
N MET A 126 -5.85 20.21 17.37
CA MET A 126 -6.99 21.09 17.67
C MET A 126 -7.68 21.66 16.43
N LEU A 127 -6.90 21.99 15.39
CA LEU A 127 -7.40 22.53 14.11
C LEU A 127 -7.15 21.57 12.94
N PHE A 128 -6.02 20.85 12.99
CA PHE A 128 -5.56 19.97 11.93
C PHE A 128 -5.16 18.64 12.53
N GLY A 129 -5.35 17.55 11.78
CA GLY A 129 -4.74 16.27 12.06
C GLY A 129 -3.60 16.00 11.09
N HIS A 130 -2.78 15.01 11.43
CA HIS A 130 -1.71 14.54 10.55
C HIS A 130 -1.65 13.03 10.55
N MET A 131 -1.27 12.48 9.40
CA MET A 131 -0.96 11.08 9.20
C MET A 131 0.53 10.95 8.93
N GLU A 132 1.24 10.22 9.77
CA GLU A 132 2.69 10.01 9.69
C GLU A 132 2.99 8.58 9.22
N PHE A 133 3.94 8.48 8.30
CA PHE A 133 4.44 7.22 7.76
C PHE A 133 5.86 6.99 8.25
N THR A 134 6.09 5.84 8.88
CA THR A 134 7.43 5.45 9.36
C THR A 134 7.96 4.37 8.44
N PHE A 135 9.18 4.53 7.92
CA PHE A 135 9.87 3.55 7.10
C PHE A 135 11.39 3.75 7.22
N PRO A 136 12.22 2.75 6.89
CA PRO A 136 13.67 2.89 6.96
C PRO A 136 14.17 4.10 6.16
N GLY A 137 14.93 4.98 6.81
CA GLY A 137 15.42 6.22 6.20
C GLY A 137 14.44 7.40 6.24
N ALA A 138 13.21 7.23 6.75
CA ALA A 138 12.34 8.35 7.07
C ALA A 138 12.89 9.14 8.27
N SER A 139 12.88 10.46 8.18
CA SER A 139 13.09 11.31 9.35
C SER A 139 11.86 11.19 10.25
N GLU A 140 12.01 10.58 11.42
CA GLU A 140 10.98 10.69 12.46
C GLU A 140 10.81 12.15 12.88
N ILE A 141 9.56 12.60 12.99
CA ILE A 141 9.28 13.89 13.59
C ILE A 141 9.66 13.81 15.07
N ARG A 142 10.80 14.42 15.40
CA ARG A 142 11.23 14.64 16.78
C ARG A 142 10.33 15.69 17.44
N ARG A 143 9.10 15.32 17.87
CA ARG A 143 8.17 16.15 18.66
C ARG A 143 8.38 17.67 18.46
N GLY A 144 8.33 18.09 17.20
CA GLY A 144 8.54 19.48 16.78
C GLY A 144 7.20 20.21 16.69
N GLY A 145 7.23 21.54 16.65
CA GLY A 145 6.01 22.34 16.56
C GLY A 145 5.21 22.08 15.28
N PHE A 146 4.01 22.64 15.18
CA PHE A 146 3.12 22.49 14.01
C PHE A 146 3.80 22.79 12.66
N SER A 147 4.79 23.69 12.64
CA SER A 147 5.58 24.03 11.45
C SER A 147 6.45 22.88 10.95
N ASP A 148 7.00 22.08 11.85
CA ASP A 148 7.97 21.02 11.51
C ASP A 148 7.25 19.82 10.88
N ASN A 149 6.00 19.59 11.31
CA ASN A 149 5.13 18.55 10.75
C ASN A 149 4.66 18.88 9.32
N ALA A 150 4.62 20.16 8.95
CA ALA A 150 4.23 20.59 7.60
C ALA A 150 5.38 20.44 6.60
N ALA A 151 6.61 20.68 7.08
CA ALA A 151 7.82 20.47 6.30
C ALA A 151 8.18 18.98 6.15
N SER A 152 7.67 18.12 7.03
CA SER A 152 8.00 16.69 7.03
C SER A 152 7.48 15.97 5.78
N GLU A 153 8.36 15.25 5.12
CA GLU A 153 8.09 14.59 3.84
C GLU A 153 7.27 13.29 3.99
N ASN A 154 7.29 12.70 5.19
CA ASN A 154 6.56 11.49 5.53
C ASN A 154 5.25 11.79 6.30
N VAL A 155 4.77 13.04 6.23
CA VAL A 155 3.50 13.45 6.83
C VAL A 155 2.54 14.01 5.81
N PHE A 156 1.29 13.58 5.92
CA PHE A 156 0.13 14.15 5.24
C PHE A 156 -0.76 14.90 6.24
N GLN A 157 -1.02 16.17 5.98
CA GLN A 157 -1.88 17.00 6.83
C GLN A 157 -3.32 17.10 6.31
N PHE A 158 -4.27 17.09 7.24
CA PHE A 158 -5.69 17.16 6.94
C PHE A 158 -6.45 18.00 7.97
N ALA A 159 -7.65 18.47 7.60
CA ALA A 159 -8.52 19.24 8.49
C ALA A 159 -9.03 18.36 9.66
N GLY A 160 -9.04 18.88 10.89
CA GLY A 160 -9.30 18.06 12.09
C GLY A 160 -10.69 17.40 12.14
N ASP A 161 -11.65 17.90 11.36
CA ASP A 161 -12.98 17.33 11.17
C ASP A 161 -12.99 16.05 10.31
N LEU A 162 -11.95 15.83 9.50
CA LEU A 162 -11.73 14.61 8.72
C LEU A 162 -11.07 13.48 9.53
N TYR A 163 -10.78 13.68 10.82
CA TYR A 163 -10.03 12.71 11.63
C TYR A 163 -10.61 11.30 11.61
N ASP A 164 -11.92 11.16 11.85
CA ASP A 164 -12.56 9.84 11.91
C ASP A 164 -12.47 9.11 10.56
N PHE A 165 -12.50 9.85 9.47
CA PHE A 165 -12.27 9.32 8.13
C PHE A 165 -10.82 8.87 7.94
N MET A 166 -9.88 9.72 8.33
CA MET A 166 -8.45 9.45 8.17
C MET A 166 -8.01 8.24 9.01
N VAL A 167 -8.67 7.97 10.15
CA VAL A 167 -8.52 6.73 10.89
C VAL A 167 -8.91 5.51 10.05
N GLN A 168 -9.95 5.59 9.22
CA GLN A 168 -10.32 4.47 8.34
C GLN A 168 -9.31 4.25 7.22
N VAL A 169 -8.83 5.34 6.59
CA VAL A 169 -7.73 5.25 5.60
C VAL A 169 -6.49 4.64 6.25
N THR A 170 -6.15 5.05 7.47
CA THR A 170 -5.05 4.48 8.26
C THR A 170 -5.24 2.97 8.47
N ASN A 171 -6.43 2.56 8.88
CA ASN A 171 -6.74 1.15 9.12
C ASN A 171 -6.66 0.32 7.83
N GLU A 172 -7.09 0.87 6.70
CA GLU A 172 -6.97 0.21 5.40
C GLU A 172 -5.50 0.07 4.98
N ILE A 173 -4.69 1.12 5.13
CA ILE A 173 -3.24 1.07 4.89
C ILE A 173 -2.60 0.01 5.79
N ARG A 174 -2.92 -0.03 7.09
CA ARG A 174 -2.43 -1.06 8.03
C ARG A 174 -2.85 -2.46 7.62
N ARG A 175 -4.09 -2.64 7.13
CA ARG A 175 -4.57 -3.92 6.61
C ARG A 175 -3.73 -4.36 5.43
N ARG A 176 -3.41 -3.46 4.50
CA ARG A 176 -2.56 -3.74 3.34
C ARG A 176 -1.11 -4.01 3.70
N MET A 177 -0.55 -3.27 4.66
CA MET A 177 0.76 -3.57 5.25
C MET A 177 0.81 -5.00 5.79
N LYS A 178 -0.24 -5.46 6.48
CA LYS A 178 -0.34 -6.85 6.95
C LYS A 178 -0.39 -7.83 5.79
N LEU A 179 -1.18 -7.57 4.76
CA LEU A 179 -1.27 -8.44 3.57
C LEU A 179 0.06 -8.53 2.80
N ALA A 180 0.77 -7.41 2.64
CA ALA A 180 2.05 -7.35 1.94
C ALA A 180 3.18 -8.04 2.72
N ARG A 181 3.10 -8.07 4.06
CA ARG A 181 4.07 -8.72 4.95
C ARG A 181 3.72 -10.14 5.33
N GLN A 182 2.47 -10.56 5.11
CA GLN A 182 2.17 -11.97 5.16
C GLN A 182 3.10 -12.62 4.14
N PRO A 183 3.85 -13.67 4.52
CA PRO A 183 4.47 -14.49 3.51
C PRO A 183 3.30 -14.91 2.62
N GLN A 184 3.28 -14.42 1.38
CA GLN A 184 2.56 -15.15 0.37
C GLN A 184 3.14 -16.54 0.53
N THR A 185 2.32 -17.48 0.97
CA THR A 185 2.59 -18.87 0.72
C THR A 185 2.56 -18.94 -0.79
N VAL A 186 3.70 -18.60 -1.40
CA VAL A 186 4.16 -19.26 -2.59
C VAL A 186 4.00 -20.70 -2.16
N VAL A 187 2.91 -21.31 -2.61
CA VAL A 187 2.93 -22.73 -2.85
C VAL A 187 4.08 -22.81 -3.83
N VAL A 188 5.29 -23.01 -3.30
CA VAL A 188 6.43 -23.39 -4.09
C VAL A 188 5.92 -24.71 -4.63
N GLN A 189 5.39 -24.64 -5.84
CA GLN A 189 5.35 -25.75 -6.74
C GLN A 189 6.82 -26.10 -6.86
N ALA A 190 7.28 -26.92 -5.90
CA ALA A 190 8.62 -27.43 -5.90
C ALA A 190 8.73 -28.08 -7.28
N SER A 191 9.61 -27.54 -8.11
CA SER A 191 10.25 -28.40 -9.10
C SER A 191 10.62 -29.67 -8.35
N PRO A 192 10.19 -30.85 -8.81
CA PRO A 192 10.41 -32.08 -8.06
C PRO A 192 11.91 -32.29 -7.94
N GLY A 193 12.47 -31.84 -6.81
CA GLY A 193 13.66 -32.44 -6.24
C GLY A 193 13.37 -33.91 -5.94
N PRO A 194 14.41 -34.73 -5.76
CA PRO A 194 14.30 -36.18 -5.77
C PRO A 194 13.16 -36.65 -4.86
N VAL A 195 12.26 -37.40 -5.48
CA VAL A 195 10.97 -37.86 -4.96
C VAL A 195 11.19 -38.55 -3.61
N ALA A 196 10.84 -37.87 -2.51
CA ALA A 196 10.57 -38.57 -1.26
C ALA A 196 9.36 -39.49 -1.50
N PRO A 197 9.39 -40.75 -1.03
CA PRO A 197 8.32 -41.69 -1.29
C PRO A 197 6.98 -41.13 -0.79
N PRO A 198 5.87 -41.37 -1.52
CA PRO A 198 4.58 -40.81 -1.19
C PRO A 198 4.15 -41.22 0.22
N ASP A 199 4.02 -40.23 1.11
CA ASP A 199 3.48 -40.40 2.46
C ASP A 199 1.94 -40.51 2.38
N PHE A 200 1.46 -41.70 2.04
CA PHE A 200 0.03 -42.01 1.98
C PHE A 200 -0.70 -41.80 3.32
N PRO A 201 -0.11 -42.17 4.49
CA PRO A 201 -0.69 -41.83 5.80
C PRO A 201 -0.90 -40.31 5.99
N GLY A 202 0.08 -39.49 5.60
CA GLY A 202 -0.03 -38.03 5.66
C GLY A 202 -1.11 -37.44 4.76
N GLN A 203 -1.32 -38.02 3.57
CA GLN A 203 -2.36 -37.59 2.63
C GLN A 203 -3.77 -37.94 3.12
N ILE A 204 -3.95 -39.12 3.73
CA ILE A 204 -5.24 -39.52 4.32
C ILE A 204 -5.61 -38.60 5.49
N ARG A 205 -4.62 -38.15 6.29
CA ARG A 205 -4.84 -37.22 7.40
C ARG A 205 -5.34 -35.85 6.93
N LYS A 206 -4.77 -35.31 5.86
CA LYS A 206 -5.23 -34.05 5.23
C LYS A 206 -6.66 -34.17 4.68
N LEU A 207 -7.02 -35.32 4.09
CA LEU A 207 -8.40 -35.55 3.63
C LEU A 207 -9.40 -35.57 4.79
N ALA A 208 -9.02 -36.13 5.95
CA ALA A 208 -9.88 -36.14 7.13
C ALA A 208 -10.08 -34.71 7.69
N GLU A 209 -9.01 -33.92 7.74
CA GLU A 209 -9.08 -32.51 8.15
C GLU A 209 -10.03 -31.70 7.24
N LEU A 210 -9.97 -31.91 5.92
CA LEU A 210 -10.85 -31.24 4.95
C LEU A 210 -12.32 -31.65 5.07
N ARG A 211 -12.59 -32.91 5.45
CA ARG A 211 -13.94 -33.36 5.78
C ARG A 211 -14.45 -32.72 7.07
N ASP A 212 -13.61 -32.67 8.11
CA ASP A 212 -14.00 -32.16 9.42
C ASP A 212 -14.32 -30.66 9.40
N VAL A 213 -13.71 -29.90 8.49
CA VAL A 213 -14.06 -28.49 8.23
C VAL A 213 -15.22 -28.30 7.24
N GLY A 214 -15.85 -29.39 6.77
CA GLY A 214 -17.01 -29.37 5.88
C GLY A 214 -16.70 -29.00 4.43
N ILE A 215 -15.43 -29.02 4.02
CA ILE A 215 -15.02 -28.74 2.62
C ILE A 215 -15.26 -29.97 1.73
N LEU A 216 -15.12 -31.18 2.28
CA LEU A 216 -15.44 -32.43 1.60
C LEU A 216 -16.67 -33.09 2.21
N THR A 217 -17.53 -33.65 1.36
CA THR A 217 -18.60 -34.53 1.82
C THR A 217 -18.03 -35.90 2.21
N GLU A 218 -18.79 -36.69 2.99
CA GLU A 218 -18.36 -38.02 3.42
C GLU A 218 -18.16 -38.95 2.22
N GLU A 219 -18.98 -38.82 1.18
CA GLU A 219 -18.89 -39.61 -0.05
C GLU A 219 -17.61 -39.30 -0.85
N GLU A 220 -17.25 -38.02 -0.94
CA GLU A 220 -16.04 -37.54 -1.61
C GLU A 220 -14.78 -37.97 -0.85
N PHE A 221 -14.83 -37.89 0.48
CA PHE A 221 -13.76 -38.37 1.35
C PHE A 221 -13.52 -39.87 1.18
N GLN A 222 -14.57 -40.70 1.21
CA GLN A 222 -14.44 -42.15 1.07
C GLN A 222 -13.91 -42.56 -0.30
N THR A 223 -14.31 -41.86 -1.37
CA THR A 223 -13.82 -42.13 -2.73
C THR A 223 -12.33 -41.82 -2.85
N LYS A 224 -11.88 -40.66 -2.35
CA LYS A 224 -10.47 -40.24 -2.40
C LYS A 224 -9.58 -41.06 -1.46
N LYS A 225 -10.09 -41.46 -0.30
CA LYS A 225 -9.40 -42.37 0.62
C LYS A 225 -9.16 -43.74 -0.01
N LYS A 226 -10.16 -44.32 -0.67
CA LYS A 226 -10.02 -45.61 -1.38
C LYS A 226 -9.02 -45.51 -2.53
N GLU A 227 -9.05 -44.42 -3.29
CA GLU A 227 -8.09 -44.17 -4.38
C GLU A 227 -6.64 -44.09 -3.88
N LEU A 228 -6.41 -43.44 -2.73
CA LEU A 228 -5.09 -43.36 -2.12
C LEU A 228 -4.63 -44.67 -1.50
N LEU A 229 -5.53 -45.43 -0.86
CA LEU A 229 -5.22 -46.75 -0.32
C LEU A 229 -4.93 -47.79 -1.42
N ALA A 230 -5.54 -47.66 -2.60
CA ALA A 230 -5.25 -48.51 -3.75
C ALA A 230 -3.90 -48.21 -4.43
N LYS A 231 -3.28 -47.07 -4.09
CA LYS A 231 -1.97 -46.63 -4.59
C LYS A 231 -0.82 -46.95 -3.62
N MET A 232 -1.14 -47.46 -2.41
CA MET A 232 -0.17 -48.05 -1.46
C MET A 232 0.23 -49.45 -1.91
#